data_AF-A0A7C0VSE1-F1
#
_entry.id   AF-A0A7C0VSE1-F1
#
_cell.length_a   1.000
_cell.length_b   1.000
_cell.length_c   1.000
_cell.angle_alpha   90.00
_cell.angle_beta   90.00
_cell.angle_gamma   90.00
#
_symmetry.space_group_name_H-M   'P 1'
#
loop_
_entity.id
_entity.type
_entity.pdbx_description
1 polymer ?
#
loop_
_entity_poly.entity_id
_entity_poly.type
_entity_poly.pdbx_seq_one_letter_code
_entity_poly.pdbx_strand_id
1 'polypeptide(L)' 'MNIEKELKENRKFIDSIIERKFPKEIDLSYLGWLAGEASNSYDSYVLQKVLFDPMWDLLLRGGKR' A
#
# COMPACT_ATOMS: atom_id res chain seq x y z
N MET A 1 -7.39 2.23 -31.38
CA MET A 1 -7.60 1.65 -30.04
C MET A 1 -6.75 2.42 -29.04
N ASN A 2 -7.36 3.33 -28.26
CA ASN A 2 -6.66 4.20 -27.30
C ASN A 2 -6.74 3.71 -25.84
N ILE A 3 -7.62 2.73 -25.58
CA ILE A 3 -7.99 2.28 -24.23
C ILE A 3 -6.82 1.61 -23.51
N GLU A 4 -6.04 0.75 -24.18
CA GLU A 4 -4.89 0.07 -23.53
C GLU A 4 -3.79 1.04 -23.10
N LYS A 5 -3.61 2.12 -23.87
CA LYS A 5 -2.62 3.16 -23.56
C LYS A 5 -3.10 4.00 -22.36
N GLU A 6 -4.35 4.42 -22.38
CA GLU A 6 -4.99 5.14 -21.28
C GLU A 6 -5.00 4.32 -19.97
N LEU A 7 -5.28 3.02 -20.04
CA LEU A 7 -5.22 2.12 -18.88
C LEU A 7 -3.80 2.00 -18.31
N LYS A 8 -2.77 1.92 -19.17
CA LYS A 8 -1.36 1.88 -18.74
C LYS A 8 -0.88 3.19 -18.12
N GLU A 9 -1.31 4.33 -18.65
CA GLU A 9 -1.00 5.65 -18.08
C GLU A 9 -1.71 5.85 -16.73
N ASN A 10 -2.99 5.47 -16.64
CA ASN A 10 -3.74 5.49 -15.39
C ASN A 10 -3.17 4.53 -14.34
N ARG A 11 -2.59 3.39 -14.75
CA ARG A 11 -1.93 2.45 -13.83
C ARG A 11 -0.83 3.14 -13.04
N LYS A 12 0.11 3.81 -13.73
CA LYS A 12 1.23 4.50 -13.06
C LYS A 12 0.74 5.61 -12.14
N PHE A 13 -0.32 6.32 -12.55
CA PHE A 13 -0.91 7.37 -11.75
C PHE A 13 -1.54 6.82 -10.46
N ILE A 14 -2.32 5.74 -10.56
CA ILE A 14 -2.94 5.06 -9.42
C ILE A 14 -1.87 4.49 -8.49
N ASP A 15 -0.85 3.82 -9.02
CA ASP A 15 0.26 3.28 -8.23
C ASP A 15 0.95 4.40 -7.42
N SER A 16 1.17 5.57 -8.03
CA SER A 16 1.76 6.73 -7.35
C SER A 16 0.88 7.29 -6.23
N ILE A 17 -0.45 7.24 -6.38
CA ILE A 17 -1.39 7.67 -5.34
C ILE A 17 -1.36 6.68 -4.16
N ILE A 18 -1.32 5.38 -4.48
CA ILE A 18 -1.28 4.33 -3.46
C ILE A 18 0.02 4.43 -2.66
N GLU A 19 1.17 4.58 -3.31
CA GLU A 19 2.48 4.73 -2.63
C GLU A 19 2.55 5.96 -1.73
N ARG A 20 1.83 7.04 -2.05
CA ARG A 20 1.74 8.24 -1.18
C ARG A 20 0.92 8.02 0.08
N LYS A 21 -0.04 7.08 0.05
CA LYS A 21 -0.96 6.82 1.16
C LYS A 21 -0.54 5.62 2.00
N PHE A 22 0.05 4.63 1.35
CA PHE A 22 0.58 3.43 1.94
C PHE A 22 2.06 3.38 1.59
N PRO A 23 2.98 3.60 2.53
CA PRO A 23 4.40 3.44 2.27
C PRO A 23 4.74 1.95 2.11
N LYS A 24 5.90 1.67 1.50
CA LYS A 24 6.41 0.31 1.36
C LYS A 24 6.91 -0.26 2.68
N GLU A 25 7.42 0.62 3.55
CA GLU A 25 7.87 0.28 4.90
C GLU A 25 7.07 1.14 5.89
N ILE A 26 6.50 0.50 6.91
CA ILE A 26 5.72 1.17 7.95
C ILE A 26 6.55 1.28 9.23
N ASP A 27 6.31 2.35 9.97
CA ASP A 27 6.82 2.56 11.32
C ASP A 27 5.69 2.83 12.31
N LEU A 28 6.04 2.99 13.59
CA LEU A 28 5.07 3.28 14.64
C LEU A 28 4.35 4.62 14.42
N SER A 29 5.04 5.61 13.84
CA SER A 29 4.47 6.93 13.53
C SER A 29 3.35 6.81 12.49
N TYR A 30 3.61 6.06 11.41
CA TYR A 30 2.63 5.78 10.36
C TYR A 30 1.45 4.97 10.90
N LEU A 31 1.71 3.97 11.75
CA LEU A 31 0.65 3.17 12.36
C LEU A 31 -0.22 3.99 13.31
N GLY A 32 0.38 4.93 14.06
CA GLY A 32 -0.36 5.90 14.88
C GLY A 32 -1.25 6.81 14.03
N TRP A 33 -0.76 7.28 12.88
CA TRP A 33 -1.58 8.04 11.94
C TRP A 33 -2.70 7.21 11.29
N LEU A 34 -2.42 5.95 10.93
CA LEU A 34 -3.34 5.08 10.21
C LEU A 34 -4.46 4.52 11.10
N ALA A 35 -4.12 4.06 12.30
CA ALA A 35 -5.01 3.29 13.17
C ALA A 35 -5.23 3.95 14.55
N GLY A 36 -4.61 5.10 14.82
CA GLY A 36 -4.66 5.79 16.11
C GLY A 36 -3.64 5.25 17.12
N GLU A 37 -3.59 5.83 18.32
CA GLU A 37 -2.71 5.37 19.39
C GLU A 37 -3.04 3.93 19.81
N ALA A 38 -2.01 3.08 19.89
CA ALA A 38 -2.19 1.70 20.31
C ALA A 38 -2.54 1.63 21.80
N SER A 39 -3.52 0.80 22.18
CA SER A 39 -3.85 0.57 23.59
C SER A 39 -2.75 -0.17 24.37
N ASN A 40 -1.85 -0.87 23.68
CA ASN A 40 -0.67 -1.52 24.27
C ASN A 40 0.61 -1.12 23.50
N SER A 41 0.72 -1.56 22.24
CA SER A 41 1.77 -1.14 21.30
C SER A 41 1.50 -1.79 19.94
N TYR A 42 1.88 -1.13 18.85
CA TYR A 42 1.98 -1.83 17.56
C TYR A 42 3.31 -2.55 17.44
N ASP A 43 3.31 -3.70 16.75
CA ASP A 43 4.52 -4.33 16.24
C ASP A 43 4.59 -4.04 14.74
N SER A 44 5.38 -3.02 14.38
CA SER A 44 5.53 -2.60 12.97
C SER A 44 6.16 -3.68 12.11
N TYR A 45 7.04 -4.53 12.68
CA TYR A 45 7.68 -5.62 11.95
C TYR A 45 6.66 -6.71 11.59
N VAL A 46 5.85 -7.14 12.56
CA VAL A 46 4.81 -8.15 12.32
C VAL A 46 3.75 -7.62 11.35
N LEU A 47 3.30 -6.37 11.53
CA LEU A 47 2.31 -5.76 10.63
C LEU A 47 2.86 -5.57 9.22
N GLN A 48 4.14 -5.20 9.08
CA GLN A 48 4.81 -5.15 7.78
C GLN A 48 4.73 -6.51 7.09
N LYS A 49 5.13 -7.58 7.79
CA LYS A 49 5.22 -8.94 7.20
C LYS A 49 3.87 -9.59 6.91
N VAL A 50 2.89 -9.38 7.77
CA VAL A 50 1.61 -10.12 7.73
C VAL A 50 0.54 -9.37 6.93
N LEU A 51 0.61 -8.03 6.88
CA LEU A 51 -0.42 -7.21 6.24
C LEU A 51 0.12 -6.43 5.04
N PHE A 52 1.15 -5.61 5.23
CA PHE A 52 1.60 -4.68 4.19
C PHE A 52 2.38 -5.37 3.07
N ASP A 53 3.27 -6.31 3.38
CA ASP A 53 4.02 -7.09 2.40
C ASP A 53 3.06 -7.88 1.48
N PRO A 54 2.07 -8.65 2.00
CA PRO A 54 1.10 -9.34 1.15
C PRO A 54 0.19 -8.38 0.37
N MET A 55 -0.26 -7.27 0.97
CA MET A 55 -1.04 -6.25 0.26
C MET A 55 -0.27 -5.70 -0.94
N TRP A 56 1.02 -5.38 -0.76
CA TRP A 56 1.86 -4.88 -1.82
C TRP A 56 2.13 -5.92 -2.90
N ASP A 57 2.32 -7.18 -2.52
CA ASP A 57 2.44 -8.29 -3.46
C ASP A 57 1.18 -8.42 -4.34
N LEU A 58 -0.02 -8.30 -3.76
CA LEU A 58 -1.28 -8.29 -4.50
C LEU A 58 -1.40 -7.09 -5.46
N LEU A 59 -0.99 -5.90 -5.01
CA LEU A 59 -1.02 -4.68 -5.82
C LEU A 59 -0.05 -4.77 -7.01
N LEU A 60 1.15 -5.30 -6.79
CA LEU A 60 2.18 -5.45 -7.83
C LEU A 60 1.80 -6.52 -8.87
N ARG A 61 1.13 -7.60 -8.44
CA ARG A 61 0.62 -8.65 -9.34
C ARG A 61 -0.53 -8.19 -10.23
N GLY A 62 -1.12 -7.02 -9.97
CA GLY A 62 -2.17 -6.45 -10.82
C GLY A 62 -3.49 -7.21 -10.79
N GLY A 63 -3.86 -7.81 -9.64
CA GLY A 63 -5.04 -8.68 -9.52
C GLY A 63 -6.33 -8.10 -10.16
N LYS A 64 -6.93 -8.89 -11.07
CA LYS A 64 -8.16 -8.62 -11.85
C LYS A 64 -8.30 -7.21 -12.45
N ARG A 65 -7.20 -6.49 -12.70
CA ARG A 65 -7.18 -5.18 -13.36
C ARG A 65 -6.88 -5.29 -14.84
#